data_AF-A0A401SVJ6-F1
#
_entry.id   AF-A0A401SVJ6-F1
#
_cell.length_a   1.000
_cell.length_b   1.000
_cell.length_c   1.000
_cell.angle_alpha   90.00
_cell.angle_beta   90.00
_cell.angle_gamma   90.00
#
_symmetry.space_group_name_H-M   'P 1'
#
loop_
_entity.id
_entity.type
_entity.pdbx_description
1 polymer ?
#
loop_
_entity_poly.entity_id
_entity_poly.type
_entity_poly.pdbx_seq_one_letter_code
_entity_poly.pdbx_strand_id
1 'polypeptide(L)'
;MKAWVTRQFFTEWIHEEFAPSVKAYLEEKNLPLKTLLVMDNAPAHPPGLEEDLVGEYSFIKVKFLPPNSTPLIQPMDQQVISNFKKLNTKAMFQRCFEVTNETELTLRDFWKDHYNILHCLRIIHKALRKVSLRTMISAWKKLWPECIAGRDFEGFKERPVIVSLDKSMG
;
A
#
# COMPACT_ATOMS: atom_id res chain seq x y z
N MET A 1 1.59 -9.56 -20.83
CA MET A 1 1.40 -10.66 -19.87
C MET A 1 0.59 -10.12 -18.70
N LYS A 2 -0.60 -10.65 -18.42
CA LYS A 2 -1.28 -10.37 -17.14
C LYS A 2 -0.82 -11.45 -16.18
N ALA A 3 0.13 -11.14 -15.30
CA ALA A 3 0.50 -12.03 -14.22
C ALA A 3 -0.54 -11.86 -13.12
N TRP A 4 -1.26 -12.93 -12.80
CA TRP A 4 -2.22 -12.97 -11.69
C TRP A 4 -1.58 -13.70 -10.52
N VAL A 5 -1.89 -13.25 -9.31
CA VAL A 5 -1.55 -14.03 -8.11
C VAL A 5 -2.32 -15.35 -8.19
N THR A 6 -1.59 -16.46 -8.03
CA THR A 6 -2.17 -17.80 -7.94
C THR A 6 -2.37 -18.16 -6.48
N ARG A 7 -3.16 -19.21 -6.21
CA ARG A 7 -3.30 -19.76 -4.85
C ARG A 7 -1.95 -20.14 -4.25
N GLN A 8 -1.09 -20.77 -5.06
CA GLN A 8 0.25 -21.15 -4.65
C GLN A 8 1.06 -19.92 -4.19
N PHE A 9 1.14 -18.87 -5.02
CA PHE A 9 1.88 -17.67 -4.65
C PHE A 9 1.30 -16.96 -3.42
N PHE A 10 -0.02 -17.02 -3.25
CA PHE A 10 -0.66 -16.45 -2.06
C PHE A 10 -0.29 -17.23 -0.79
N THR A 11 -0.33 -18.57 -0.85
CA THR A 11 0.07 -19.44 0.25
C THR A 11 1.55 -19.25 0.60
N GLU A 12 2.44 -19.25 -0.39
CA GLU A 12 3.87 -18.97 -0.20
C GLU A 12 4.08 -17.62 0.49
N TRP A 13 3.44 -16.55 0.00
CA TRP A 13 3.50 -15.23 0.63
C TRP A 13 3.01 -15.22 2.09
N ILE A 14 1.95 -15.96 2.42
CA ILE A 14 1.44 -16.04 3.79
C ILE A 14 2.49 -16.65 4.74
N HIS A 15 3.11 -17.77 4.34
CA HIS A 15 4.04 -18.51 5.19
C HIS A 15 5.43 -17.89 5.25
N GLU A 16 5.94 -17.39 4.13
CA GLU A 16 7.32 -16.92 4.02
C GLU A 16 7.46 -15.44 4.39
N GLU A 17 6.44 -14.61 4.14
CA GLU A 17 6.55 -13.15 4.28
C GLU A 17 5.58 -12.59 5.32
N PHE A 18 4.27 -12.81 5.15
CA PHE A 18 3.25 -12.17 5.99
C PHE A 18 3.34 -12.61 7.45
N ALA A 19 3.27 -13.92 7.72
CA ALA A 19 3.21 -14.43 9.09
C ALA A 19 4.50 -14.13 9.89
N PRO A 20 5.72 -14.36 9.35
CA PRO A 20 6.95 -14.00 10.05
C PRO A 20 7.04 -12.49 10.32
N SER A 21 6.69 -11.65 9.35
CA SER A 21 6.75 -10.19 9.48
C SER A 21 5.78 -9.67 10.55
N VAL A 22 4.56 -10.19 10.58
CA VAL A 22 3.56 -9.80 11.57
C VAL A 22 3.98 -10.26 12.97
N LYS A 23 4.47 -11.50 13.10
CA LYS A 23 4.95 -12.03 14.39
C LYS A 23 6.08 -11.16 14.94
N ALA A 24 7.10 -10.87 14.11
CA ALA A 24 8.21 -10.01 14.49
C ALA A 24 7.74 -8.61 14.92
N TYR A 25 6.79 -8.01 14.19
CA TYR A 25 6.22 -6.71 14.55
C TYR A 25 5.49 -6.74 15.90
N LEU A 26 4.68 -7.77 16.15
CA LEU A 26 3.93 -7.90 17.41
C LEU A 26 4.88 -8.07 18.59
N GLU A 27 5.92 -8.90 18.44
CA GLU A 27 6.96 -9.10 19.45
C GLU A 27 7.76 -7.82 19.70
N GLU A 28 8.20 -7.13 18.64
CA GLU A 28 8.91 -5.84 18.73
C GLU A 28 8.09 -4.78 19.46
N LYS A 29 6.77 -4.76 19.25
CA LYS A 29 5.84 -3.82 19.91
C LYS A 29 5.30 -4.32 21.24
N ASN A 30 5.73 -5.49 21.72
CA ASN A 30 5.24 -6.13 22.93
C ASN A 30 3.69 -6.24 22.95
N LEU A 31 3.11 -6.58 21.79
CA LEU A 31 1.67 -6.77 21.61
C LEU A 31 1.30 -8.24 21.74
N PRO A 32 0.06 -8.57 22.12
CA PRO A 32 -0.41 -9.95 22.11
C PRO A 32 -0.25 -10.56 20.71
N LEU A 33 0.21 -11.82 20.65
CA LEU A 33 0.34 -12.57 19.41
C LEU A 33 -1.05 -12.97 18.88
N LYS A 34 -1.75 -12.00 18.29
CA LYS A 34 -3.08 -12.12 17.69
C LYS A 34 -3.17 -11.16 16.51
N THR A 35 -3.64 -11.65 15.36
CA THR A 35 -3.85 -10.83 14.16
C THR A 35 -5.11 -11.26 13.44
N LEU A 36 -5.81 -10.29 12.87
CA LEU A 36 -6.95 -10.52 11.98
C LEU A 36 -6.56 -10.08 10.57
N LEU A 37 -6.51 -11.04 9.63
CA LEU A 37 -6.34 -10.78 8.21
C LEU A 37 -7.73 -10.71 7.55
N VAL A 38 -8.08 -9.53 7.04
CA VAL A 38 -9.36 -9.29 6.34
C VAL A 38 -9.13 -9.34 4.83
N MET A 39 -9.86 -10.20 4.13
CA MET A 39 -9.66 -10.46 2.70
C MET A 39 -10.94 -10.33 1.89
N ASP A 40 -10.79 -10.05 0.59
CA ASP A 40 -11.90 -10.16 -0.35
C ASP A 40 -12.10 -11.62 -0.83
N ASN A 41 -13.09 -11.84 -1.70
CA ASN A 41 -13.40 -13.17 -2.24
C ASN A 41 -12.69 -13.44 -3.58
N ALA A 42 -11.47 -12.95 -3.79
CA ALA A 42 -10.73 -13.21 -5.03
C ALA A 42 -10.47 -14.72 -5.24
N PRO A 43 -10.55 -15.25 -6.48
CA PRO A 43 -10.32 -16.67 -6.77
C PRO A 43 -8.92 -17.20 -6.38
N ALA A 44 -7.96 -16.28 -6.28
CA ALA A 44 -6.59 -16.55 -5.87
C ALA A 44 -6.47 -16.92 -4.38
N HIS A 45 -7.49 -16.67 -3.56
CA HIS A 45 -7.47 -17.06 -2.16
C HIS A 45 -7.80 -18.57 -2.05
N PRO A 46 -6.96 -19.36 -1.36
CA PRO A 46 -7.19 -20.78 -1.23
C PRO A 46 -8.44 -21.04 -0.36
N PRO A 47 -9.34 -21.95 -0.78
CA PRO A 47 -10.42 -22.41 0.07
C PRO A 47 -9.82 -23.13 1.27
N GLY A 48 -10.27 -22.81 2.49
CA GLY A 48 -9.74 -23.43 3.69
C GLY A 48 -8.43 -22.84 4.22
N LEU A 49 -8.02 -21.62 3.79
CA LEU A 49 -6.79 -20.97 4.30
C LEU A 49 -6.67 -20.97 5.84
N GLU A 50 -7.79 -20.87 6.57
CA GLU A 50 -7.79 -20.92 8.03
C GLU A 50 -7.37 -22.30 8.59
N GLU A 51 -7.60 -23.38 7.84
CA GLU A 51 -7.17 -24.75 8.17
C GLU A 51 -5.67 -24.95 7.95
N ASP A 52 -5.07 -24.21 7.01
CA ASP A 52 -3.63 -24.22 6.76
C ASP A 52 -2.83 -23.41 7.82
N LEU A 53 -3.49 -22.49 8.51
CA LEU A 53 -2.89 -21.60 9.54
C LEU A 53 -2.91 -22.22 10.94
N VAL A 54 -2.32 -23.42 11.06
CA VAL A 54 -2.23 -24.17 12.32
C VAL A 54 -0.86 -24.02 13.00
N GLY A 55 -0.72 -24.56 14.22
CA GLY A 55 0.54 -24.59 14.95
C GLY A 55 1.08 -23.19 15.24
N GLU A 56 2.27 -22.89 14.73
CA GLU A 56 2.94 -21.60 14.94
C GLU A 56 2.23 -20.40 14.28
N TYR A 57 1.32 -20.65 13.33
CA TYR A 57 0.56 -19.61 12.64
C TYR A 57 -0.85 -19.39 13.21
N SER A 58 -1.22 -20.12 14.26
CA SER A 58 -2.55 -20.06 14.90
C SER A 58 -2.92 -18.69 15.50
N PHE A 59 -1.97 -17.76 15.56
CA PHE A 59 -2.22 -16.38 15.95
C PHE A 59 -2.91 -15.55 14.87
N ILE A 60 -2.95 -16.03 13.63
CA ILE A 60 -3.59 -15.37 12.50
C ILE A 60 -5.00 -15.92 12.33
N LYS A 61 -6.00 -15.04 12.44
CA LYS A 61 -7.38 -15.34 12.05
C LYS A 61 -7.68 -14.70 10.72
N VAL A 62 -8.34 -15.43 9.84
CA VAL A 62 -8.74 -14.92 8.52
C VAL A 62 -10.24 -14.65 8.53
N LYS A 63 -10.65 -13.51 7.97
CA LYS A 63 -12.06 -13.20 7.71
C LYS A 63 -12.25 -12.67 6.30
N PHE A 64 -13.15 -13.32 5.58
CA PHE A 64 -13.58 -12.87 4.27
C PHE A 64 -14.70 -11.84 4.40
N LEU A 65 -14.61 -10.77 3.62
CA LEU A 65 -15.68 -9.80 3.49
C LEU A 65 -16.91 -10.43 2.80
N PRO A 66 -18.13 -9.92 3.02
CA PRO A 66 -19.30 -10.35 2.26
C PRO A 66 -19.06 -10.23 0.74
N PRO A 67 -19.62 -11.14 -0.08
CA PRO A 67 -19.54 -11.03 -1.53
C PRO A 67 -20.01 -9.65 -2.04
N ASN A 68 -19.35 -9.13 -3.08
CA ASN A 68 -19.67 -7.85 -3.72
C ASN A 68 -19.57 -6.60 -2.81
N SER A 69 -18.95 -6.71 -1.63
CA SER A 69 -18.79 -5.59 -0.70
C SER A 69 -17.42 -4.91 -0.75
N THR A 70 -16.42 -5.51 -1.42
CA THR A 70 -15.03 -5.03 -1.44
C THR A 70 -14.93 -3.53 -1.77
N PRO A 71 -15.55 -3.01 -2.85
CA PRO A 71 -15.45 -1.59 -3.20
C PRO A 71 -16.15 -0.65 -2.21
N LEU A 72 -16.93 -1.19 -1.26
CA LEU A 72 -17.68 -0.42 -0.27
C LEU A 72 -16.97 -0.40 1.09
N ILE A 73 -16.40 -1.52 1.52
CA ILE A 73 -15.90 -1.67 2.90
C ILE A 73 -14.43 -2.09 3.00
N GLN A 74 -13.80 -2.63 1.94
CA GLN A 74 -12.42 -3.06 2.02
C GLN A 74 -11.47 -1.85 2.16
N PRO A 75 -10.64 -1.76 3.22
CA PRO A 75 -9.81 -0.58 3.47
C PRO A 75 -8.86 -0.23 2.32
N MET A 76 -8.32 -1.24 1.65
CA MET A 76 -7.39 -1.06 0.52
C MET A 76 -8.06 -0.33 -0.65
N ASP A 77 -9.22 -0.80 -1.08
CA ASP A 77 -10.02 -0.16 -2.14
C ASP A 77 -10.58 1.20 -1.75
N GLN A 78 -10.94 1.41 -0.47
CA GLN A 78 -11.53 2.68 -0.02
C GLN A 78 -10.55 3.85 -0.18
N GLN A 79 -9.35 3.72 0.36
CA GLN A 79 -8.46 4.87 0.55
C GLN A 79 -7.00 4.57 0.23
N VAL A 80 -6.48 3.39 0.59
CA VAL A 80 -5.05 3.14 0.46
C VAL A 80 -4.61 3.16 -1.00
N ILE A 81 -5.30 2.40 -1.86
CA ILE A 81 -4.95 2.27 -3.29
C ILE A 81 -5.11 3.61 -4.01
N SER A 82 -6.21 4.34 -3.77
CA SER A 82 -6.45 5.61 -4.47
C SER A 82 -5.45 6.70 -4.07
N ASN A 83 -5.09 6.79 -2.79
CA ASN A 83 -4.06 7.72 -2.32
C ASN A 83 -2.66 7.32 -2.80
N PHE A 84 -2.33 6.03 -2.74
CA PHE A 84 -1.07 5.52 -3.29
C PHE A 84 -0.94 5.84 -4.78
N LYS A 85 -1.98 5.62 -5.59
CA LYS A 85 -1.99 5.97 -7.02
C LYS A 85 -1.70 7.46 -7.24
N LYS A 86 -2.34 8.35 -6.48
CA LYS A 86 -2.06 9.80 -6.55
C LYS A 86 -0.61 10.13 -6.21
N LEU A 87 -0.06 9.54 -5.16
CA LEU A 87 1.32 9.74 -4.73
C LEU A 87 2.33 9.18 -5.74
N ASN A 88 2.04 8.02 -6.31
CA ASN A 88 2.82 7.38 -7.36
C ASN A 88 2.84 8.25 -8.62
N THR A 89 1.69 8.72 -9.08
CA THR A 89 1.59 9.65 -10.21
C THR A 89 2.34 10.95 -9.95
N LYS A 90 2.24 11.53 -8.75
CA LYS A 90 3.03 12.71 -8.38
C LYS A 90 4.53 12.45 -8.42
N ALA A 91 4.98 11.30 -7.92
CA ALA A 91 6.39 10.91 -7.94
C ALA A 91 6.89 10.64 -9.38
N MET A 92 6.05 10.06 -10.24
CA MET A 92 6.31 9.92 -11.68
C MET A 92 6.52 11.29 -12.33
N PHE A 93 5.58 12.24 -12.15
CA PHE A 93 5.69 13.56 -12.74
C PHE A 93 6.91 14.33 -12.25
N GLN A 94 7.25 14.21 -10.96
CA GLN A 94 8.47 14.80 -10.42
C GLN A 94 9.70 14.21 -11.13
N ARG A 95 9.73 12.90 -11.37
CA ARG A 95 10.84 12.27 -12.10
C ARG A 95 10.91 12.74 -13.56
N CYS A 96 9.77 12.90 -14.22
CA CYS A 96 9.71 13.46 -15.57
C CYS A 96 10.32 14.87 -15.62
N PHE A 97 9.97 15.72 -14.65
CA PHE A 97 10.49 17.09 -14.56
C PHE A 97 12.00 17.15 -14.27
N GLU A 98 12.49 16.30 -13.35
CA GLU A 98 13.93 16.15 -13.07
C GLU A 98 14.68 15.78 -14.36
N VAL A 99 14.17 14.81 -15.14
CA VAL A 99 14.80 14.40 -16.39
C VAL A 99 14.82 15.53 -17.42
N THR A 100 13.70 16.24 -17.65
CA THR A 100 13.66 17.28 -18.69
C THR A 100 14.42 18.54 -18.35
N ASN A 101 14.70 18.79 -17.05
CA ASN A 101 15.38 20.01 -16.61
C ASN A 101 16.87 19.79 -16.31
N GLU A 102 17.23 18.60 -15.83
CA GLU A 102 18.60 18.28 -15.42
C GLU A 102 19.37 17.54 -16.52
N THR A 103 18.70 17.14 -17.61
CA THR A 103 19.31 16.44 -18.74
C THR A 103 18.76 16.96 -20.06
N GLU A 104 19.47 16.70 -21.14
CA GLU A 104 19.03 17.01 -22.52
C GLU A 104 18.03 15.98 -23.08
N LEU A 105 17.59 15.01 -22.27
CA LEU A 105 16.66 13.97 -22.71
C LEU A 105 15.23 14.48 -22.79
N THR A 106 14.54 14.15 -23.88
CA THR A 106 13.08 14.28 -23.89
C THR A 106 12.43 13.20 -23.03
N LEU A 107 11.17 13.41 -22.63
CA LEU A 107 10.39 12.37 -21.94
C LEU A 107 10.26 11.09 -22.78
N ARG A 108 10.23 11.23 -24.11
CA ARG A 108 10.16 10.10 -25.03
C ARG A 108 11.42 9.26 -24.95
N ASP A 109 12.58 9.90 -25.03
CA ASP A 109 13.89 9.22 -24.99
C ASP A 109 14.08 8.54 -23.64
N PHE A 110 13.77 9.25 -22.55
CA PHE A 110 13.82 8.67 -21.21
C PHE A 110 12.92 7.44 -21.08
N TRP A 111 11.66 7.51 -21.54
CA TRP A 111 10.74 6.39 -21.40
C TRP A 111 11.14 5.18 -22.23
N LYS A 112 11.66 5.42 -23.43
CA LYS A 112 12.00 4.36 -24.38
C LYS A 112 13.33 3.68 -24.02
N ASP A 113 14.35 4.48 -23.69
CA ASP A 113 15.72 4.02 -23.66
C ASP A 113 16.31 3.93 -22.23
N HIS A 114 15.68 4.57 -21.24
CA HIS A 114 16.21 4.66 -19.87
C HIS A 114 15.27 4.15 -18.76
N TYR A 115 13.94 4.20 -18.98
CA TYR A 115 12.98 3.76 -17.98
C TYR A 115 12.96 2.23 -17.87
N ASN A 116 13.21 1.74 -16.67
CA ASN A 116 13.31 0.30 -16.39
C ASN A 116 12.64 -0.03 -15.05
N ILE A 117 12.64 -1.32 -14.69
CA ILE A 117 11.98 -1.81 -13.47
C ILE A 117 12.54 -1.13 -12.22
N LEU A 118 13.86 -0.84 -12.16
CA LEU A 118 14.46 -0.15 -11.02
C LEU A 118 13.88 1.26 -10.82
N HIS A 119 13.67 2.01 -11.91
CA HIS A 119 13.00 3.31 -11.83
C HIS A 119 11.56 3.17 -11.31
N CYS A 120 10.82 2.17 -11.81
CA CYS A 120 9.47 1.90 -11.33
C CYS A 120 9.44 1.59 -9.82
N LEU A 121 10.34 0.71 -9.34
CA LEU A 121 10.45 0.35 -7.94
C LEU A 121 10.80 1.56 -7.05
N ARG A 122 11.72 2.44 -7.52
CA ARG A 122 12.05 3.68 -6.81
C ARG A 122 10.85 4.61 -6.65
N ILE A 123 10.01 4.69 -7.68
CA ILE A 123 8.80 5.53 -7.66
C ILE A 123 7.75 4.94 -6.72
N ILE A 124 7.52 3.62 -6.79
CA ILE A 124 6.65 2.90 -5.86
C ILE A 124 7.12 3.11 -4.41
N HIS A 125 8.42 2.94 -4.15
CA HIS A 125 9.01 3.16 -2.82
C HIS A 125 8.82 4.60 -2.34
N LYS A 126 9.09 5.60 -3.20
CA LYS A 126 8.88 7.02 -2.89
C LYS A 126 7.41 7.33 -2.58
N ALA A 127 6.47 6.68 -3.28
CA ALA A 127 5.04 6.85 -3.05
C ALA A 127 4.58 6.16 -1.75
N LEU A 128 5.01 4.91 -1.50
CA LEU A 128 4.69 4.17 -0.28
C LEU A 128 5.13 4.94 0.98
N ARG A 129 6.34 5.49 0.99
CA ARG A 129 6.85 6.30 2.11
C ARG A 129 6.06 7.57 2.39
N LYS A 130 5.26 8.04 1.43
CA LYS A 130 4.39 9.22 1.57
C LYS A 130 2.96 8.86 1.96
N VAL A 131 2.58 7.58 1.97
CA VAL A 131 1.28 7.15 2.49
C VAL A 131 1.28 7.43 3.99
N SER A 132 0.39 8.33 4.42
CA SER A 132 0.38 8.79 5.81
C SER A 132 -0.29 7.76 6.73
N LEU A 133 0.09 7.76 8.00
CA LEU A 133 -0.60 6.99 9.04
C LEU A 133 -2.09 7.36 9.11
N ARG A 134 -2.42 8.65 8.91
CA ARG A 134 -3.80 9.14 8.84
C ARG A 134 -4.57 8.41 7.74
N THR A 135 -4.01 8.30 6.53
CA THR A 135 -4.61 7.57 5.42
C THR A 135 -4.81 6.10 5.75
N MET A 136 -3.82 5.47 6.38
CA MET A 136 -3.91 4.05 6.76
C MET A 136 -5.00 3.81 7.81
N ILE A 137 -5.13 4.69 8.81
CA ILE A 137 -6.18 4.57 9.85
C ILE A 137 -7.55 4.91 9.25
N SER A 138 -7.66 6.00 8.49
CA SER A 138 -8.95 6.44 7.94
C SER A 138 -9.54 5.43 6.97
N ALA A 139 -8.71 4.62 6.30
CA ALA A 139 -9.13 3.52 5.44
C ALA A 139 -10.11 2.55 6.12
N TRP A 140 -10.00 2.37 7.43
CA TRP A 140 -10.84 1.46 8.21
C TRP A 140 -12.21 2.05 8.55
N LYS A 141 -12.47 3.34 8.31
CA LYS A 141 -13.67 4.04 8.81
C LYS A 141 -14.99 3.37 8.48
N LYS A 142 -15.09 2.77 7.29
CA LYS A 142 -16.32 2.11 6.84
C LYS A 142 -16.48 0.70 7.39
N LEU A 143 -15.37 0.01 7.63
CA LEU A 143 -15.37 -1.36 8.13
C LEU A 143 -15.44 -1.42 9.67
N TRP A 144 -14.76 -0.48 10.33
CA TRP A 144 -14.63 -0.40 11.78
C TRP A 144 -14.57 1.07 12.25
N PRO A 145 -15.72 1.78 12.31
CA PRO A 145 -15.76 3.18 12.71
C PRO A 145 -15.17 3.46 14.11
N GLU A 146 -15.36 2.52 15.05
CA GLU A 146 -14.95 2.64 16.44
C GLU A 146 -13.43 2.66 16.61
N CYS A 147 -12.66 2.03 15.70
CA CYS A 147 -11.19 2.09 15.79
C CYS A 147 -10.61 3.47 15.44
N ILE A 148 -11.46 4.41 15.00
CA ILE A 148 -11.10 5.78 14.66
C ILE A 148 -11.60 6.77 15.72
N ALA A 149 -12.74 6.49 16.35
CA ALA A 149 -13.29 7.32 17.41
C ALA A 149 -12.30 7.40 18.60
N GLY A 150 -11.76 8.59 18.87
CA GLY A 150 -10.77 8.83 19.92
C GLY A 150 -9.32 9.03 19.46
N ARG A 151 -9.04 8.95 18.15
CA ARG A 151 -7.74 9.38 17.58
C ARG A 151 -7.89 10.79 16.99
N ASP A 152 -7.73 11.81 17.83
CA ASP A 152 -7.60 13.19 17.34
C ASP A 152 -6.32 13.31 16.52
N PHE A 153 -6.46 13.57 15.22
CA PHE A 153 -5.34 13.85 14.31
C PHE A 153 -4.86 15.31 14.43
N GLU A 154 -5.19 16.00 15.53
CA GLU A 154 -4.71 17.34 15.85
C GLU A 154 -3.22 17.30 16.19
N GLY A 155 -2.37 17.37 15.17
CA GLY A 155 -0.92 17.40 15.37
C GLY A 155 -0.10 17.14 14.12
N PHE A 156 -0.69 16.53 13.09
CA PHE A 156 -0.01 16.37 11.82
C PHE A 156 -0.18 17.63 10.96
N LYS A 157 0.66 18.64 11.21
CA LYS A 157 0.86 19.73 10.25
C LYS A 157 1.38 19.11 8.95
N GLU A 158 0.55 19.08 7.90
CA GLU A 158 1.06 18.96 6.54
C GLU A 158 2.06 20.10 6.36
N ARG A 159 3.33 19.76 6.08
CA ARG A 159 4.26 20.81 5.64
C ARG A 159 3.72 21.35 4.33
N PRO A 160 3.52 22.67 4.19
CA PRO A 160 3.11 23.23 2.92
C PRO A 160 4.15 22.83 1.89
N VAL A 161 3.70 22.18 0.82
CA VAL A 161 4.52 22.02 -0.38
C VAL A 161 4.61 23.41 -0.98
N ILE A 162 5.69 24.12 -0.67
CA ILE A 162 6.04 25.35 -1.35
C ILE A 162 6.37 24.96 -2.79
N VAL A 163 5.40 25.13 -3.70
CA VAL A 163 5.69 25.23 -5.13
C VAL A 163 6.13 26.67 -5.32
N SER A 164 7.43 26.92 -5.19
CA SER A 164 8.03 28.13 -5.73
C SER A 164 7.97 28.01 -7.24
N LEU A 165 6.90 28.55 -7.83
CA LEU A 165 6.91 29.04 -9.21
C LEU A 165 7.89 30.21 -9.22
N ASP A 166 9.14 29.92 -9.56
CA ASP A 166 10.08 30.97 -9.92
C ASP A 166 9.53 31.68 -11.15
N LYS A 167 9.28 32.98 -10.96
CA LYS A 167 9.07 33.94 -12.03
C LYS A 167 10.46 34.35 -12.52
N SER A 168 10.89 33.76 -13.61
CA SER A 168 11.83 34.36 -14.56
C SER A 168 11.77 33.47 -15.81
N MET A 169 11.56 33.94 -17.05
CA MET A 169 12.13 35.11 -17.70
C MET A 169 11.24 35.51 -18.90
N GLY A 170 11.21 36.80 -19.24
CA GLY A 170 10.69 37.33 -20.52
C GLY A 170 9.65 38.42 -20.36
#